data_AF-A0A932DCH0-F1
#
_entry.id   AF-A0A932DCH0-F1
#
_cell.length_a   1.000
_cell.length_b   1.000
_cell.length_c   1.000
_cell.angle_alpha   90.00
_cell.angle_beta   90.00
_cell.angle_gamma   90.00
#
_symmetry.space_group_name_H-M   'P 1'
#
loop_
_entity.id
_entity.type
_entity.pdbx_description
1 polymer ?
#
loop_
_entity_poly.entity_id
_entity_poly.type
_entity_poly.pdbx_seq_one_letter_code
_entity_poly.pdbx_strand_id
1 'polypeptide(L)'
;MMGDRQRCMYCLDSHGTDVEHFWPKKPFPERMFLWPNLLLACTECGRLKSDVFPLSNGQPLLVDPTAENPWLHLDFDPRTGNIVARFDPERNDYSAKGSKTVELLHLDRREAIAAGYQKTFRRLRSLVEDALRQPNPSANSLARSLRETDDHGLLGWCFRGPGQHESPFREFRTNHRPVWDACLQAWDF
;
A
#
# COMPACT_ATOMS: atom_id res chain seq x y z
N MET A 1 -3.65 -8.40 -10.22
CA MET A 1 -3.92 -7.40 -11.29
C MET A 1 -3.95 -6.02 -10.63
N MET A 2 -3.27 -5.01 -11.17
CA MET A 2 -3.15 -3.64 -10.58
C MET A 2 -4.39 -2.75 -10.80
N GLY A 3 -5.58 -3.36 -10.72
CA GLY A 3 -6.87 -2.72 -10.97
C GLY A 3 -7.04 -2.13 -12.37
N ASP A 4 -8.16 -1.45 -12.58
CA ASP A 4 -8.55 -0.87 -13.88
C ASP A 4 -7.59 0.23 -14.35
N ARG A 5 -6.91 0.88 -13.41
CA ARG A 5 -5.97 1.97 -13.68
C ARG A 5 -4.56 1.48 -14.02
N GLN A 6 -4.29 0.18 -13.94
CA GLN A 6 -3.00 -0.42 -14.28
C GLN A 6 -1.83 0.33 -13.63
N ARG A 7 -1.95 0.62 -12.33
CA ARG A 7 -0.95 1.44 -11.64
C ARG A 7 0.35 0.66 -11.42
N CYS A 8 1.43 1.40 -11.27
CA CYS A 8 2.73 0.87 -10.90
C CYS A 8 2.66 0.11 -9.56
N MET A 9 3.16 -1.13 -9.53
CA MET A 9 3.16 -2.00 -8.35
C MET A 9 3.99 -1.47 -7.18
N TYR A 10 4.89 -0.52 -7.42
CA TYR A 10 5.73 0.08 -6.38
C TYR A 10 5.11 1.32 -5.75
N CYS A 11 4.71 2.30 -6.56
CA CYS A 11 4.16 3.55 -6.01
C CYS A 11 2.64 3.56 -5.90
N LEU A 12 1.92 2.63 -6.55
CA LEU A 12 0.45 2.60 -6.65
C LEU A 12 -0.19 3.94 -7.07
N ASP A 13 0.56 4.83 -7.71
CA ASP A 13 0.06 6.10 -8.21
C ASP A 13 0.24 6.20 -9.73
N SER A 14 1.47 6.30 -10.21
CA SER A 14 1.74 6.44 -11.66
C SER A 14 1.20 5.26 -12.47
N HIS A 15 0.81 5.51 -13.72
CA HIS A 15 0.46 4.44 -14.67
C HIS A 15 1.68 3.54 -14.89
N GLY A 16 1.46 2.23 -14.81
CA GLY A 16 2.48 1.23 -15.08
C GLY A 16 2.60 1.02 -16.58
N THR A 17 3.78 1.31 -17.11
CA THR A 17 4.05 1.31 -18.55
C THR A 17 5.07 0.25 -18.95
N ASP A 18 5.89 -0.20 -17.99
CA ASP A 18 7.06 -1.02 -18.23
C ASP A 18 6.96 -2.34 -17.46
N VAL A 19 7.54 -3.39 -18.04
CA VAL A 19 7.78 -4.66 -17.35
C VAL A 19 9.10 -4.55 -16.58
N GLU A 20 9.01 -4.55 -15.27
CA GLU A 20 10.14 -4.57 -14.35
C GLU A 20 10.34 -5.98 -13.78
N HIS A 21 11.55 -6.32 -13.35
CA HIS A 21 11.80 -7.58 -12.65
C HIS A 21 11.96 -7.31 -11.17
N PHE A 22 11.33 -8.10 -10.29
CA PHE A 22 11.62 -8.00 -8.85
C PHE A 22 13.10 -8.35 -8.60
N TRP A 23 13.49 -9.57 -8.94
CA TRP A 23 14.88 -10.01 -9.07
C TRP A 23 15.46 -9.56 -10.41
N PRO A 24 16.44 -8.64 -10.43
CA PRO A 24 16.93 -8.05 -11.67
C PRO A 24 17.59 -9.08 -12.58
N LYS A 25 17.29 -8.98 -13.88
CA LYS A 25 17.71 -9.95 -14.90
C LYS A 25 19.21 -10.06 -15.12
N LYS A 26 19.99 -9.00 -14.82
CA LYS A 26 21.44 -9.01 -15.04
C LYS A 26 22.16 -9.92 -14.05
N PRO A 27 21.96 -9.79 -12.71
CA PRO A 27 22.53 -10.73 -11.74
C PRO A 27 21.74 -12.04 -11.62
N PHE A 28 20.46 -12.08 -12.00
CA PHE A 28 19.60 -13.27 -11.88
C PHE A 28 18.88 -13.63 -13.20
N PRO A 29 19.62 -13.95 -14.28
CA PRO A 29 19.03 -14.25 -15.58
C PRO A 29 18.09 -15.46 -15.55
N GLU A 30 18.31 -16.41 -14.64
CA GLU A 30 17.46 -17.58 -14.43
C GLU A 30 16.05 -17.22 -13.94
N ARG A 31 15.85 -16.02 -13.38
CA ARG A 31 14.55 -15.52 -12.91
C ARG A 31 13.82 -14.67 -13.93
N MET A 32 14.44 -14.36 -15.06
CA MET A 32 13.92 -13.38 -16.03
C MET A 32 12.53 -13.74 -16.57
N PHE A 33 12.23 -15.03 -16.78
CA PHE A 33 10.96 -15.47 -17.38
C PHE A 33 9.98 -16.06 -16.37
N LEU A 34 10.19 -15.83 -15.07
CA LEU A 34 9.26 -16.28 -14.04
C LEU A 34 8.15 -15.24 -13.87
N TRP A 35 6.89 -15.64 -14.05
CA TRP A 35 5.74 -14.74 -13.90
C TRP A 35 5.69 -13.98 -12.55
N PRO A 36 5.95 -14.63 -11.39
CA PRO A 36 6.02 -13.90 -10.11
C PRO A 36 7.15 -12.87 -10.05
N ASN A 37 8.12 -12.94 -10.96
CA ASN A 37 9.22 -11.99 -11.03
C ASN A 37 8.89 -10.78 -11.92
N LEU A 38 7.82 -10.81 -12.73
CA LEU A 38 7.47 -9.76 -13.68
C LEU A 38 6.45 -8.80 -13.05
N LEU A 39 6.87 -7.55 -12.88
CA LEU A 39 6.10 -6.48 -12.25
C LEU A 39 5.66 -5.45 -13.29
N LEU A 40 4.48 -4.89 -13.09
CA LEU A 40 4.05 -3.70 -13.81
C LEU A 40 4.57 -2.46 -13.08
N ALA A 41 5.50 -1.71 -13.68
CA ALA A 41 6.11 -0.54 -13.06
C ALA A 41 6.01 0.70 -13.95
N CYS A 42 6.05 1.88 -13.34
CA CYS A 42 6.30 3.11 -14.08
C CYS A 42 7.81 3.30 -14.31
N THR A 43 8.15 4.06 -15.35
CA THR A 43 9.55 4.31 -15.75
C THR A 43 10.41 4.86 -14.60
N GLU A 44 9.86 5.73 -13.75
CA GLU A 44 10.63 6.32 -12.64
C GLU A 44 10.98 5.26 -11.58
N CYS A 45 10.02 4.44 -11.14
CA CYS A 45 10.28 3.37 -10.18
C CYS A 45 11.23 2.30 -10.76
N GLY A 46 11.04 1.92 -12.02
CA GLY A 46 11.93 0.99 -12.71
C GLY A 46 13.37 1.53 -12.81
N ARG A 47 13.55 2.82 -13.11
CA ARG A 47 14.89 3.45 -13.14
C ARG A 47 15.53 3.55 -11.76
N LEU A 48 14.75 3.90 -10.74
CA LEU A 48 15.25 3.99 -9.35
C LEU A 48 15.72 2.63 -8.84
N LYS A 49 14.92 1.58 -9.09
CA LYS A 49 15.29 0.22 -8.72
C LYS A 49 16.43 -0.32 -9.59
N SER A 50 16.27 -0.31 -10.91
CA SER A 50 17.23 -0.85 -11.87
C SER A 50 17.75 -2.24 -11.43
N ASP A 51 19.07 -2.44 -11.49
CA ASP A 51 19.75 -3.64 -10.99
C ASP A 51 20.05 -3.60 -9.47
N VAL A 52 19.59 -2.57 -8.74
CA VAL A 52 19.81 -2.44 -7.29
C VAL A 52 18.87 -3.41 -6.56
N PHE A 53 19.48 -4.42 -5.94
CA PHE A 53 18.75 -5.47 -5.23
C PHE A 53 19.45 -5.83 -3.92
N PRO A 54 19.22 -5.04 -2.84
CA PRO A 54 19.87 -5.28 -1.57
C PRO A 54 19.43 -6.62 -0.99
N LEU A 55 20.40 -7.41 -0.52
CA LEU A 55 20.19 -8.71 0.11
C LEU A 55 20.70 -8.71 1.55
N SER A 56 20.04 -9.46 2.42
CA SER A 56 20.54 -9.82 3.75
C SER A 56 20.42 -11.33 3.91
N ASN A 57 21.53 -12.01 4.18
CA ASN A 57 21.60 -13.48 4.29
C ASN A 57 20.94 -14.20 3.08
N GLY A 58 21.13 -13.66 1.88
CA GLY A 58 20.55 -14.19 0.64
C GLY A 58 19.06 -13.88 0.42
N GLN A 59 18.40 -13.18 1.34
CA GLN A 59 17.00 -12.77 1.22
C GLN A 59 16.87 -11.32 0.73
N PRO A 60 15.91 -11.01 -0.16
CA PRO A 60 15.64 -9.63 -0.59
C PRO A 60 15.34 -8.71 0.59
N LEU A 61 15.89 -7.49 0.55
CA LEU A 61 15.51 -6.39 1.44
C LEU A 61 14.51 -5.42 0.79
N LEU A 62 14.00 -5.73 -0.39
CA LEU A 62 12.86 -5.00 -0.96
C LEU A 62 11.57 -5.74 -0.61
N VAL A 63 10.48 -4.99 -0.45
CA VAL A 63 9.12 -5.54 -0.35
C VAL A 63 8.73 -6.07 -1.73
N ASP A 64 8.39 -7.35 -1.82
CA ASP A 64 7.91 -8.00 -3.03
C ASP A 64 6.40 -7.76 -3.18
N PRO A 65 5.95 -6.92 -4.14
CA PRO A 65 4.53 -6.60 -4.28
C PRO A 65 3.67 -7.79 -4.79
N THR A 66 4.29 -8.92 -5.13
CA THR A 66 3.60 -10.14 -5.62
C THR A 66 3.38 -11.18 -4.53
N ALA A 67 4.16 -11.12 -3.45
CA ALA A 67 4.23 -12.18 -2.46
C ALA A 67 4.02 -11.69 -1.02
N GLU A 68 4.15 -10.38 -0.77
CA GLU A 68 4.13 -9.82 0.57
C GLU A 68 3.01 -8.81 0.75
N ASN A 69 2.40 -8.80 1.94
CA ASN A 69 1.54 -7.70 2.34
C ASN A 69 2.41 -6.46 2.66
N PRO A 70 2.33 -5.37 1.87
CA PRO A 70 3.20 -4.22 2.04
C PRO A 70 3.02 -3.56 3.40
N TRP A 71 1.83 -3.62 4.00
CA TRP A 71 1.55 -3.00 5.29
C TRP A 71 2.25 -3.69 6.47
N LEU A 72 2.89 -4.86 6.28
CA LEU A 72 3.79 -5.43 7.28
C LEU A 72 5.15 -4.72 7.33
N HIS A 73 5.50 -4.00 6.28
CA HIS A 73 6.82 -3.37 6.13
C HIS A 73 6.75 -1.86 5.92
N LEU A 74 5.64 -1.35 5.39
CA LEU A 74 5.41 0.05 5.06
C LEU A 74 4.28 0.61 5.93
N ASP A 75 4.33 1.92 6.11
CA ASP A 75 3.33 2.71 6.82
C ASP A 75 2.95 3.93 5.98
N PHE A 76 1.81 4.53 6.28
CA PHE A 76 1.32 5.72 5.61
C PHE A 76 1.23 6.85 6.62
N ASP A 77 1.85 8.01 6.32
CA ASP A 77 1.73 9.22 7.13
C ASP A 77 0.56 10.08 6.63
N PRO A 78 -0.58 10.16 7.35
CA PRO A 78 -1.75 10.91 6.90
C PRO A 78 -1.52 12.43 6.79
N ARG A 79 -0.53 12.95 7.53
CA ARG A 79 -0.23 14.38 7.57
C ARG A 79 0.50 14.81 6.29
N THR A 80 1.44 14.00 5.83
CA THR A 80 2.27 14.32 4.65
C THR A 80 1.78 13.64 3.37
N GLY A 81 1.09 12.51 3.50
CA GLY A 81 0.73 11.65 2.37
C GLY A 81 1.84 10.66 1.99
N ASN A 82 2.97 10.66 2.71
CA ASN A 82 4.12 9.83 2.39
C ASN A 82 3.89 8.35 2.75
N ILE A 83 4.51 7.48 1.97
CA ILE A 83 4.72 6.08 2.36
C ILE A 83 6.12 5.97 2.99
N VAL A 84 6.15 5.49 4.22
CA VAL A 84 7.35 5.41 5.05
C VAL A 84 7.61 3.98 5.52
N ALA A 85 8.79 3.73 6.08
CA ALA A 85 9.09 2.45 6.68
C ALA A 85 8.24 2.25 7.93
N ARG A 86 7.66 1.06 8.10
CA ARG A 86 6.90 0.73 9.30
C ARG A 86 7.83 0.60 10.50
N PHE A 87 7.48 1.26 11.59
CA PHE A 87 8.14 1.07 12.88
C PHE A 87 7.58 -0.17 13.58
N ASP A 88 8.46 -1.00 14.13
CA ASP A 88 8.12 -2.17 14.94
C ASP A 88 8.41 -1.85 16.42
N PRO A 89 7.36 -1.65 17.24
CA PRO A 89 7.53 -1.35 18.66
C PRO A 89 8.18 -2.47 19.47
N GLU A 90 8.05 -3.74 19.06
CA GLU A 90 8.66 -4.87 19.79
C GLU A 90 10.17 -4.90 19.61
N ARG A 91 10.63 -4.54 18.41
CA ARG A 91 12.06 -4.43 18.09
C ARG A 91 12.65 -3.06 18.39
N ASN A 92 11.79 -2.06 18.64
CA ASN A 92 12.16 -0.65 18.76
C ASN A 92 13.02 -0.17 17.57
N ASP A 93 12.65 -0.61 16.36
CA ASP A 93 13.37 -0.31 15.12
C ASP A 93 12.42 -0.33 13.91
N TYR A 94 12.85 0.21 12.77
CA TYR A 94 12.11 0.16 11.52
C TYR A 94 12.25 -1.18 10.79
N SER A 95 11.20 -1.57 10.06
CA SER A 95 11.24 -2.71 9.14
C SER A 95 12.40 -2.56 8.16
N ALA A 96 13.38 -3.47 8.23
CA ALA A 96 14.54 -3.45 7.34
C ALA A 96 14.14 -3.45 5.85
N LYS A 97 13.10 -4.23 5.49
CA LYS A 97 12.53 -4.25 4.14
C LYS A 97 11.88 -2.93 3.77
N GLY A 98 11.10 -2.36 4.69
CA GLY A 98 10.43 -1.08 4.51
C GLY A 98 11.43 0.04 4.28
N SER A 99 12.44 0.14 5.14
CA SER A 99 13.50 1.14 5.06
C SER A 99 14.22 1.11 3.72
N LYS A 100 14.65 -0.08 3.26
CA LYS A 100 15.34 -0.20 1.96
C LYS A 100 14.43 0.05 0.78
N THR A 101 13.15 -0.31 0.87
CA THR A 101 12.15 -0.04 -0.18
C THR A 101 11.89 1.46 -0.33
N VAL A 102 11.63 2.15 0.79
CA VAL A 102 11.37 3.60 0.81
C VAL A 102 12.61 4.38 0.38
N GLU A 103 13.79 4.01 0.88
CA GLU A 103 15.07 4.61 0.50
C GLU A 103 15.33 4.49 -1.00
N LEU A 104 15.17 3.29 -1.57
CA LEU A 104 15.47 3.04 -2.98
C LEU A 104 14.47 3.73 -3.92
N LEU A 105 13.18 3.69 -3.58
CA LEU A 105 12.09 4.18 -4.44
C LEU A 105 11.68 5.62 -4.13
N HIS A 106 12.33 6.26 -3.15
CA HIS A 106 12.06 7.63 -2.74
C HIS A 106 10.59 7.88 -2.36
N LEU A 107 9.93 6.91 -1.73
CA LEU A 107 8.49 6.97 -1.45
C LEU A 107 8.10 8.07 -0.44
N ASP A 108 9.09 8.59 0.31
CA ASP A 108 8.96 9.61 1.34
C ASP A 108 9.24 11.05 0.85
N ARG A 109 9.65 11.22 -0.41
CA ARG A 109 10.14 12.50 -0.95
C ARG A 109 9.61 12.84 -2.35
N ARG A 110 8.63 12.09 -2.83
CA ARG A 110 7.96 12.29 -4.13
C ARG A 110 6.62 12.98 -3.90
N GLU A 111 6.62 14.31 -3.90
CA GLU A 111 5.47 15.16 -3.54
C GLU A 111 4.19 14.85 -4.33
N ALA A 112 4.31 14.56 -5.64
CA ALA A 112 3.15 14.24 -6.47
C ALA A 112 2.45 12.94 -6.03
N ILE A 113 3.23 11.93 -5.65
CA ILE A 113 2.69 10.67 -5.11
C ILE A 113 2.04 10.94 -3.77
N ALA A 114 2.74 11.64 -2.87
CA ALA A 114 2.23 11.95 -1.54
C ALA A 114 0.87 12.69 -1.62
N ALA A 115 0.75 13.65 -2.53
CA ALA A 115 -0.50 14.36 -2.78
C ALA A 115 -1.63 13.43 -3.27
N GLY A 116 -1.31 12.45 -4.12
CA GLY A 116 -2.24 11.42 -4.59
C GLY A 116 -2.78 10.55 -3.45
N TYR A 117 -1.88 9.98 -2.66
CA TYR A 117 -2.25 9.19 -1.48
C TYR A 117 -3.08 9.99 -0.49
N GLN A 118 -2.67 11.23 -0.19
CA GLN A 118 -3.39 12.09 0.74
C GLN A 118 -4.79 12.42 0.24
N LYS A 119 -4.98 12.61 -1.07
CA LYS A 119 -6.31 12.81 -1.68
C LYS A 119 -7.18 11.57 -1.52
N THR A 120 -6.67 10.38 -1.78
CA THR A 120 -7.40 9.12 -1.55
C THR A 120 -7.76 8.96 -0.08
N PHE A 121 -6.82 9.16 0.83
CA PHE A 121 -7.06 9.09 2.26
C PHE A 121 -8.17 10.04 2.71
N ARG A 122 -8.14 11.31 2.28
CA ARG A 122 -9.20 12.29 2.59
C ARG A 122 -10.59 11.83 2.13
N ARG A 123 -10.68 11.21 0.95
CA ARG A 123 -11.96 10.66 0.43
C ARG A 123 -12.44 9.45 1.24
N LEU A 124 -11.54 8.51 1.55
CA LEU A 124 -11.86 7.36 2.41
C LEU A 124 -12.33 7.81 3.79
N ARG A 125 -11.62 8.77 4.39
CA ARG A 125 -11.99 9.40 5.65
C ARG A 125 -13.38 10.03 5.60
N SER A 126 -13.70 10.81 4.55
CA SER A 126 -15.03 11.41 4.39
C SER A 126 -16.14 10.35 4.38
N LEU A 127 -15.95 9.24 3.65
CA LEU A 127 -16.94 8.15 3.59
C LEU A 127 -17.19 7.53 4.96
N VAL A 128 -16.14 7.35 5.77
CA VAL A 128 -16.26 6.81 7.13
C VAL A 128 -16.89 7.82 8.09
N GLU A 129 -16.57 9.11 7.97
CA GLU A 129 -17.23 10.19 8.72
C GLU A 129 -18.72 10.32 8.38
N ASP A 130 -19.10 10.13 7.11
CA ASP A 130 -20.50 10.08 6.67
C ASP A 130 -21.21 8.84 7.24
N ALA A 131 -20.55 7.68 7.24
CA ALA A 131 -21.11 6.44 7.79
C ALA A 131 -21.31 6.52 9.31
N LEU A 132 -20.37 7.14 10.04
CA LEU A 132 -20.45 7.39 11.48
C LEU A 132 -21.66 8.24 11.90
N ARG A 133 -22.12 9.13 11.03
CA ARG A 133 -23.29 9.97 11.28
C ARG A 133 -24.62 9.25 11.04
N GLN A 134 -24.59 8.08 10.42
CA GLN A 134 -25.78 7.28 10.16
C GLN A 134 -26.02 6.31 11.33
N PRO A 135 -27.26 6.19 11.85
CA PRO A 135 -27.55 5.23 12.91
C PRO A 135 -27.29 3.77 12.49
N ASN A 136 -27.62 3.43 11.24
CA ASN A 136 -27.48 2.09 10.66
C ASN A 136 -26.92 2.17 9.23
N PRO A 137 -25.60 2.40 9.06
CA PRO A 137 -24.99 2.46 7.74
C PRO A 137 -25.02 1.09 7.05
N SER A 138 -25.29 1.08 5.75
CA SER A 138 -25.29 -0.15 4.95
C SER A 138 -23.86 -0.62 4.67
N ALA A 139 -23.47 -1.78 5.20
CA ALA A 139 -22.14 -2.36 5.01
C ALA A 139 -21.81 -2.59 3.53
N ASN A 140 -22.75 -3.13 2.75
CA ASN A 140 -22.53 -3.40 1.33
C ASN A 140 -22.32 -2.13 0.52
N SER A 141 -23.10 -1.07 0.82
CA SER A 141 -22.95 0.22 0.15
C SER A 141 -21.61 0.85 0.50
N LEU A 142 -21.26 0.88 1.80
CA LEU A 142 -20.02 1.46 2.27
C LEU A 142 -18.79 0.71 1.74
N ALA A 143 -18.78 -0.61 1.82
CA ALA A 143 -17.67 -1.45 1.35
C ALA A 143 -17.40 -1.25 -0.15
N ARG A 144 -18.47 -1.10 -0.95
CA ARG A 144 -18.37 -0.76 -2.37
C ARG A 144 -17.77 0.62 -2.59
N SER A 145 -18.34 1.66 -1.98
CA SER A 145 -17.87 3.04 -2.15
C SER A 145 -16.43 3.23 -1.68
N LEU A 146 -16.03 2.57 -0.58
CA LEU A 146 -14.65 2.56 -0.09
C LEU A 146 -13.71 1.91 -1.12
N ARG A 147 -14.07 0.74 -1.67
CA ARG A 147 -13.25 0.04 -2.68
C ARG A 147 -13.10 0.86 -3.96
N GLU A 148 -14.18 1.46 -4.45
CA GLU A 148 -14.16 2.32 -5.65
C GLU A 148 -13.36 3.62 -5.44
N THR A 149 -13.22 4.05 -4.18
CA THR A 149 -12.46 5.26 -3.82
C THR A 149 -10.99 4.97 -3.60
N ASP A 150 -10.62 3.74 -3.25
CA ASP A 150 -9.28 3.37 -2.85
C ASP A 150 -8.33 3.16 -4.04
N ASP A 151 -7.96 4.28 -4.66
CA ASP A 151 -7.01 4.34 -5.77
C ASP A 151 -5.60 3.79 -5.44
N HIS A 152 -5.23 3.74 -4.15
CA HIS A 152 -3.85 3.51 -3.69
C HIS A 152 -3.71 2.33 -2.71
N GLY A 153 -4.75 1.51 -2.54
CA GLY A 153 -4.71 0.34 -1.64
C GLY A 153 -4.64 0.68 -0.14
N LEU A 154 -5.05 1.89 0.24
CA LEU A 154 -5.04 2.37 1.62
C LEU A 154 -6.06 1.67 2.53
N LEU A 155 -7.04 0.92 2.00
CA LEU A 155 -7.97 0.16 2.84
C LEU A 155 -7.26 -0.89 3.69
N GLY A 156 -6.21 -1.52 3.18
CA GLY A 156 -5.39 -2.44 3.95
C GLY A 156 -4.77 -1.75 5.18
N TRP A 157 -4.27 -0.53 4.99
CA TRP A 157 -3.73 0.28 6.07
C TRP A 157 -4.81 0.77 7.05
N CYS A 158 -5.92 1.32 6.53
CA CYS A 158 -7.02 1.89 7.32
C CYS A 158 -7.77 0.85 8.15
N PHE A 159 -7.98 -0.37 7.63
CA PHE A 159 -8.84 -1.38 8.27
C PHE A 159 -8.09 -2.58 8.87
N ARG A 160 -6.84 -2.83 8.47
CA ARG A 160 -6.02 -3.93 9.00
C ARG A 160 -4.67 -3.48 9.56
N GLY A 161 -4.21 -2.28 9.22
CA GLY A 161 -2.96 -1.69 9.66
C GLY A 161 -3.10 -0.68 10.80
N PRO A 162 -2.08 0.15 11.02
CA PRO A 162 -2.08 1.19 12.06
C PRO A 162 -3.26 2.18 11.95
N GLY A 163 -3.75 2.42 10.73
CA GLY A 163 -4.86 3.33 10.46
C GLY A 163 -6.16 2.98 11.18
N GLN A 164 -6.35 1.74 11.65
CA GLN A 164 -7.53 1.37 12.44
C GLN A 164 -7.60 2.06 13.82
N HIS A 165 -6.49 2.66 14.25
CA HIS A 165 -6.37 3.41 15.50
C HIS A 165 -6.46 4.93 15.28
N GLU A 166 -6.49 5.38 14.02
CA GLU A 166 -6.64 6.77 13.63
C GLU A 166 -8.11 7.14 13.48
N SER A 167 -8.43 8.41 13.73
CA SER A 167 -9.77 8.93 13.46
C SER A 167 -9.97 9.17 11.96
N PRO A 168 -11.13 8.83 11.37
CA PRO A 168 -12.39 8.33 11.98
C PRO A 168 -12.50 6.81 12.11
N PHE A 169 -11.50 6.06 11.63
CA PHE A 169 -11.57 4.60 11.52
C PHE A 169 -11.69 3.92 12.89
N ARG A 170 -10.99 4.44 13.91
CA ARG A 170 -11.08 3.96 15.29
C ARG A 170 -12.49 4.07 15.85
N GLU A 171 -13.12 5.24 15.71
CA GLU A 171 -14.48 5.47 16.18
C GLU A 171 -15.46 4.58 15.42
N PHE A 172 -15.29 4.46 14.11
CA PHE A 172 -16.16 3.61 13.28
C PHE A 172 -16.06 2.13 13.64
N ARG A 173 -14.85 1.61 13.85
CA ARG A 173 -14.59 0.25 14.33
C ARG A 173 -15.26 -0.04 15.68
N THR A 174 -15.32 0.96 16.54
CA THR A 174 -15.89 0.82 17.89
C THR A 174 -17.41 0.93 17.87
N ASN A 175 -17.96 1.92 17.17
CA ASN A 175 -19.38 2.25 17.20
C ASN A 175 -20.23 1.45 16.21
N HIS A 176 -19.65 0.99 15.10
CA HIS A 176 -20.34 0.21 14.06
C HIS A 176 -19.61 -1.11 13.77
N ARG A 177 -19.23 -1.84 14.82
CA ARG A 177 -18.42 -3.07 14.69
C ARG A 177 -18.99 -4.11 13.70
N PRO A 178 -20.30 -4.42 13.68
CA PRO A 178 -20.83 -5.36 12.69
C PRO A 178 -20.64 -4.91 11.23
N VAL A 179 -20.73 -3.60 10.98
CA VAL A 179 -20.53 -3.01 9.64
C VAL A 179 -19.05 -3.03 9.27
N TRP A 180 -18.16 -2.74 10.23
CA TRP A 180 -16.71 -2.85 10.08
C TRP A 180 -16.29 -4.26 9.66
N ASP A 181 -16.75 -5.28 10.39
CA ASP A 181 -16.41 -6.68 10.14
C ASP A 181 -16.95 -7.15 8.77
N ALA A 182 -18.16 -6.72 8.40
CA ALA A 182 -18.72 -7.01 7.08
C ALA A 182 -17.96 -6.34 5.93
N CYS A 183 -17.42 -5.12 6.14
CA CYS A 183 -16.53 -4.48 5.16
C CYS A 183 -15.24 -5.29 4.99
N LEU A 184 -14.62 -5.74 6.09
CA LEU A 184 -13.42 -6.58 6.06
C LEU A 184 -13.65 -7.92 5.34
N GLN A 185 -14.82 -8.55 5.54
CA GLN A 185 -15.19 -9.80 4.85
C GLN A 185 -15.44 -9.58 3.35
N ALA A 186 -15.88 -8.39 2.94
CA ALA A 186 -16.08 -8.10 1.54
C ALA A 186 -14.75 -8.01 0.76
N TRP A 187 -13.66 -7.65 1.43
CA TRP A 187 -12.34 -7.51 0.83
C TRP A 187 -11.45 -8.73 1.15
N ASP A 188 -11.59 -9.78 0.34
CA ASP A 188 -10.56 -10.81 0.20
C ASP A 188 -9.38 -10.17 -0.54
N PHE A 189 -8.29 -9.94 0.20
CA PHE A 189 -7.00 -9.52 -0.35
C PHE A 189 -6.06 -10.72 -0.41
#